data_AF-A0AAV6Q0H8-F1
#
_entry.id   AF-A0AAV6Q0H8-F1
#
_cell.length_a   1.000
_cell.length_b   1.000
_cell.length_c   1.000
_cell.angle_alpha   90.00
_cell.angle_beta   90.00
_cell.angle_gamma   90.00
#
_symmetry.space_group_name_H-M   'P 1'
#
loop_
_entity.id
_entity.type
_entity.pdbx_description
1 polymer ?
#
loop_
_entity_poly.entity_id
_entity_poly.type
_entity_poly.pdbx_seq_one_letter_code
_entity_poly.pdbx_strand_id
1 'polypeptide(L)'
;MKRTGWVCKFEKPQTSPNSLSPSTTVLSPYVTIGCLSARTFWWRLTEVYRGNKHSDPPVSLHGQLLWREFFYTASVGIPNFNKMEGNTVCTQVDWDTNSEYLAAWREARTGFPFIDAIMTQLRQEGWIHHLARHAVACFLTRGDLWISWEEGQKVFEKLLLDGDWALNAGNWQWLSASTFFHQFFRVYSPVAFGKKTDKHGDYIKKYLPLLKKFPAEYIYEPWKAPRSVQQAAGCIVGKDYPQPIVQHEVISKKNIQRMKLAYAKRSADKTASPSKKQGVKRKTSVVDMLKKNKR
;
A
#
# COMPACT_ATOMS: atom_id res chain seq x y z
N MET A 1 27.49 5.51 -12.20
CA MET A 1 26.27 4.74 -11.88
C MET A 1 25.81 4.07 -13.18
N LYS A 2 25.59 2.74 -13.24
CA LYS A 2 25.34 2.04 -14.53
C LYS A 2 23.93 2.25 -15.14
N ARG A 3 22.97 2.81 -14.38
CA ARG A 3 21.56 2.96 -14.79
C ARG A 3 21.06 4.42 -14.74
N THR A 4 21.88 5.37 -15.14
CA THR A 4 21.60 6.82 -15.10
C THR A 4 20.29 7.19 -15.79
N GLY A 5 20.05 6.65 -16.99
CA GLY A 5 18.82 6.92 -17.74
C GLY A 5 17.54 6.43 -17.05
N TRP A 6 17.60 5.27 -16.35
CA TRP A 6 16.47 4.77 -15.58
C TRP A 6 16.20 5.64 -14.34
N VAL A 7 17.27 6.07 -13.65
CA VAL A 7 17.16 6.98 -12.49
C VAL A 7 16.49 8.30 -12.90
N CYS A 8 16.90 8.91 -14.00
CA CYS A 8 16.30 10.17 -14.48
C CYS A 8 14.85 10.01 -14.92
N LYS A 9 14.46 8.88 -15.53
CA LYS A 9 13.10 8.63 -16.03
C LYS A 9 12.19 7.93 -15.01
N PHE A 10 12.66 7.72 -13.78
CA PHE A 10 11.91 6.95 -12.78
C PHE A 10 10.61 7.65 -12.42
N GLU A 11 9.49 6.95 -12.54
CA GLU A 11 8.19 7.41 -12.04
C GLU A 11 7.54 6.30 -11.23
N LYS A 12 7.36 6.55 -9.93
CA LYS A 12 6.83 5.55 -8.98
C LYS A 12 5.51 4.89 -9.42
N PRO A 13 4.50 5.61 -9.96
CA PRO A 13 3.25 4.98 -10.37
C PRO A 13 3.38 4.03 -11.58
N GLN A 14 4.47 4.13 -12.35
CA GLN A 14 4.71 3.35 -13.57
C GLN A 14 5.46 2.03 -13.31
N THR A 15 5.79 1.73 -12.06
CA THR A 15 6.53 0.50 -11.69
C THR A 15 5.56 -0.66 -11.43
N SER A 16 5.98 -1.88 -11.78
CA SER A 16 5.10 -3.07 -11.72
C SER A 16 5.07 -3.72 -10.32
N PRO A 17 3.88 -4.01 -9.74
CA PRO A 17 3.73 -4.68 -8.44
C PRO A 17 4.12 -6.15 -8.41
N ASN A 18 4.05 -6.81 -9.56
CA ASN A 18 4.13 -8.26 -9.70
C ASN A 18 5.11 -8.66 -10.80
N SER A 19 6.14 -7.84 -11.03
CA SER A 19 7.28 -8.27 -11.83
C SER A 19 8.14 -9.24 -11.03
N LEU A 20 8.63 -10.32 -11.67
CA LEU A 20 9.47 -11.32 -11.01
C LEU A 20 10.82 -10.76 -10.53
N SER A 21 11.30 -9.72 -11.21
CA SER A 21 12.41 -8.88 -10.76
C SER A 21 11.87 -7.54 -10.25
N PRO A 22 12.40 -6.98 -9.15
CA PRO A 22 11.92 -5.71 -8.62
C PRO A 22 12.03 -4.57 -9.63
N SER A 23 10.94 -3.80 -9.74
CA SER A 23 10.82 -2.63 -10.62
C SER A 23 11.19 -1.31 -9.94
N THR A 24 11.63 -1.36 -8.67
CA THR A 24 12.14 -0.23 -7.88
C THR A 24 13.52 -0.57 -7.32
N THR A 25 14.12 0.34 -6.53
CA THR A 25 15.50 0.17 -6.05
C THR A 25 15.69 -0.90 -4.98
N VAL A 26 14.62 -1.28 -4.27
CA VAL A 26 14.67 -2.19 -3.09
C VAL A 26 15.66 -1.72 -2.02
N LEU A 27 15.93 -0.41 -1.97
CA LEU A 27 16.85 0.17 -0.99
C LEU A 27 16.18 0.45 0.37
N SER A 28 14.86 0.25 0.50
CA SER A 28 14.12 0.57 1.71
C SER A 28 14.65 -0.14 2.96
N PRO A 29 15.00 -1.46 2.97
CA PRO A 29 15.54 -2.09 4.17
C PRO A 29 16.85 -1.42 4.63
N TYR A 30 17.74 -1.12 3.68
CA TYR A 30 19.04 -0.51 3.95
C TYR A 30 18.90 0.91 4.51
N VAL A 31 17.93 1.68 4.02
CA VAL A 31 17.66 3.04 4.53
C VAL A 31 17.02 2.98 5.91
N THR A 32 16.08 2.06 6.14
CA THR A 32 15.39 1.90 7.43
C THR A 32 16.36 1.55 8.56
N ILE A 33 17.29 0.61 8.33
CA ILE A 33 18.26 0.19 9.35
C ILE A 33 19.56 1.02 9.38
N GLY A 34 19.66 2.04 8.52
CA GLY A 34 20.82 2.94 8.48
C GLY A 34 22.06 2.41 7.75
N CYS A 35 22.02 1.22 7.12
CA CYS A 35 23.09 0.75 6.23
C CYS A 35 23.34 1.70 5.04
N LEU A 36 22.31 2.42 4.61
CA LEU A 36 22.41 3.49 3.62
C LEU A 36 21.87 4.81 4.19
N SER A 37 22.74 5.82 4.27
CA SER A 37 22.33 7.18 4.63
C SER A 37 21.36 7.77 3.59
N ALA A 38 20.18 8.20 4.05
CA ALA A 38 19.21 8.92 3.22
C ALA A 38 19.79 10.20 2.61
N ARG A 39 20.69 10.90 3.34
CA ARG A 39 21.39 12.09 2.85
C ARG A 39 22.35 11.75 1.72
N THR A 40 23.13 10.68 1.88
CA THR A 40 24.02 10.19 0.82
C THR A 40 23.21 9.81 -0.40
N PHE A 41 22.11 9.07 -0.23
CA PHE A 41 21.25 8.70 -1.35
C PHE A 41 20.68 9.94 -2.06
N TRP A 42 20.20 10.94 -1.32
CA TRP A 42 19.73 12.21 -1.87
C TRP A 42 20.78 12.91 -2.74
N TRP A 43 22.00 13.09 -2.22
CA TRP A 43 23.06 13.81 -2.93
C TRP A 43 23.56 13.04 -4.16
N ARG A 44 23.61 11.70 -4.11
CA ARG A 44 23.96 10.88 -5.28
C ARG A 44 22.91 10.98 -6.39
N LEU A 45 21.63 11.11 -6.05
CA LEU A 45 20.59 11.41 -7.04
C LEU A 45 20.77 12.82 -7.62
N THR A 46 21.07 13.81 -6.79
CA THR A 46 21.33 15.20 -7.23
C THR A 46 22.49 15.29 -8.23
N GLU A 47 23.57 14.54 -8.00
CA GLU A 47 24.70 14.45 -8.93
C GLU A 47 24.27 13.87 -10.29
N VAL A 48 23.46 12.81 -10.28
CA VAL A 48 22.93 12.19 -11.51
C VAL A 48 21.99 13.14 -12.26
N TYR A 49 21.18 13.90 -11.54
CA TYR A 49 20.22 14.83 -12.13
C TYR A 49 20.87 16.07 -12.72
N ARG A 50 22.05 16.47 -12.24
CA ARG A 50 22.75 17.66 -12.73
C ARG A 50 23.03 17.55 -14.23
N GLY A 51 22.46 18.48 -15.01
CA GLY A 51 22.62 18.54 -16.46
C GLY A 51 21.75 17.54 -17.24
N ASN A 52 20.87 16.77 -16.58
CA ASN A 52 19.99 15.80 -17.22
C ASN A 52 18.52 16.19 -17.03
N LYS A 53 17.66 15.96 -18.04
CA LYS A 53 16.21 16.00 -17.85
C LYS A 53 15.80 14.81 -16.98
N HIS A 54 15.07 15.05 -15.90
CA HIS A 54 14.65 14.02 -14.96
C HIS A 54 13.20 14.24 -14.51
N SER A 55 12.58 13.22 -13.93
CA SER A 55 11.28 13.34 -13.27
C SER A 55 11.38 14.15 -11.97
N ASP A 56 10.27 14.76 -11.58
CA ASP A 56 10.16 15.58 -10.37
C ASP A 56 9.38 14.86 -9.26
N PRO A 57 9.52 15.30 -7.99
CA PRO A 57 8.58 14.94 -6.94
C PRO A 57 7.13 15.25 -7.37
N PRO A 58 6.13 14.41 -7.01
CA PRO A 58 6.20 13.33 -6.02
C PRO A 58 6.58 11.95 -6.58
N VAL A 59 6.76 11.82 -7.90
CA VAL A 59 6.92 10.51 -8.57
C VAL A 59 8.38 10.07 -8.72
N SER A 60 9.32 11.01 -8.73
CA SER A 60 10.76 10.73 -8.88
C SER A 60 11.38 10.01 -7.68
N LEU A 61 12.64 9.58 -7.80
CA LEU A 61 13.39 8.99 -6.68
C LEU A 61 13.66 10.00 -5.55
N HIS A 62 13.86 11.29 -5.85
CA HIS A 62 13.86 12.33 -4.82
C HIS A 62 12.49 12.44 -4.16
N GLY A 63 11.41 12.36 -4.94
CA GLY A 63 10.05 12.28 -4.41
C GLY A 63 9.85 11.13 -3.43
N GLN A 64 10.48 9.97 -3.65
CA GLN A 64 10.39 8.83 -2.73
C GLN A 64 11.08 9.10 -1.39
N LEU A 65 12.21 9.84 -1.38
CA LEU A 65 12.84 10.29 -0.15
C LEU A 65 12.02 11.39 0.55
N LEU A 66 11.39 12.29 -0.21
CA LEU A 66 10.49 13.28 0.38
C LEU A 66 9.23 12.66 0.99
N TRP A 67 8.71 11.55 0.43
CA TRP A 67 7.65 10.77 1.08
C TRP A 67 8.09 10.20 2.42
N ARG A 68 9.35 9.76 2.53
CA ARG A 68 9.92 9.35 3.81
C ARG A 68 9.91 10.52 4.80
N GLU A 69 10.49 11.66 4.42
CA GLU A 69 10.56 12.84 5.29
C GLU A 69 9.17 13.38 5.67
N PHE A 70 8.20 13.30 4.76
CA PHE A 70 6.81 13.71 5.01
C PHE A 70 6.22 12.91 6.19
N PHE A 71 6.29 11.58 6.14
CA PHE A 71 5.73 10.74 7.20
C PHE A 71 6.51 10.84 8.51
N TYR A 72 7.84 10.94 8.46
CA TYR A 72 8.65 11.20 9.66
C TYR A 72 8.30 12.55 10.31
N THR A 73 8.12 13.60 9.52
CA THR A 73 7.74 14.93 10.04
C THR A 73 6.32 14.89 10.61
N ALA A 74 5.39 14.25 9.90
CA ALA A 74 4.01 14.10 10.36
C ALA A 74 3.94 13.31 11.67
N SER A 75 4.71 12.23 11.80
CA SER A 75 4.68 11.37 12.98
C SER A 75 5.19 12.05 14.26
N VAL A 76 6.08 13.03 14.14
CA VAL A 76 6.54 13.85 15.27
C VAL A 76 5.46 14.84 15.71
N GLY A 77 4.69 15.39 14.77
CA GLY A 77 3.70 16.43 15.03
C GLY A 77 2.30 15.94 15.41
N ILE A 78 2.01 14.64 15.26
CA ILE A 78 0.67 14.08 15.46
C ILE A 78 0.70 13.09 16.63
N PRO A 79 0.04 13.40 17.77
CA PRO A 79 -0.10 12.46 18.87
C PRO A 79 -0.78 11.16 18.44
N ASN A 80 -0.35 10.03 19.02
CA ASN A 80 -0.89 8.70 18.72
C ASN A 80 -0.85 8.35 17.23
N PHE A 81 0.18 8.80 16.49
CA PHE A 81 0.25 8.67 15.03
C PHE A 81 0.04 7.23 14.51
N ASN A 82 0.42 6.21 15.27
CA ASN A 82 0.29 4.80 14.91
C ASN A 82 -0.95 4.10 15.48
N LYS A 83 -1.93 4.87 15.97
CA LYS A 83 -3.22 4.38 16.48
C LYS A 83 -4.36 5.21 15.91
N MET A 84 -5.57 4.66 15.90
CA MET A 84 -6.78 5.37 15.51
C MET A 84 -7.29 6.24 16.67
N GLU A 85 -7.42 5.65 17.86
CA GLU A 85 -7.89 6.35 19.05
C GLU A 85 -6.88 7.40 19.52
N GLY A 86 -7.36 8.60 19.84
CA GLY A 86 -6.52 9.71 20.29
C GLY A 86 -5.64 10.34 19.20
N ASN A 87 -5.77 9.92 17.94
CA ASN A 87 -5.09 10.53 16.79
C ASN A 87 -5.98 11.58 16.13
N THR A 88 -5.57 12.86 16.23
CA THR A 88 -6.41 14.02 15.89
C THR A 88 -6.70 14.17 14.39
N VAL A 89 -5.91 13.54 13.52
CA VAL A 89 -6.11 13.61 12.07
C VAL A 89 -6.76 12.35 11.49
N CYS A 90 -6.84 11.28 12.26
CA CYS A 90 -7.39 10.00 11.85
C CYS A 90 -8.93 10.01 11.92
N THR A 91 -9.59 9.63 10.82
CA THR A 91 -11.02 9.32 10.82
C THR A 91 -11.26 8.12 11.73
N GLN A 92 -12.20 8.27 12.67
CA GLN A 92 -12.65 7.19 13.52
C GLN A 92 -13.62 6.31 12.74
N VAL A 93 -13.21 5.08 12.44
CA VAL A 93 -13.97 4.11 11.65
C VAL A 93 -14.32 2.93 12.54
N ASP A 94 -15.55 2.44 12.42
CA ASP A 94 -16.06 1.26 13.08
C ASP A 94 -15.58 -0.02 12.38
N TRP A 95 -14.27 -0.26 12.45
CA TRP A 95 -13.65 -1.48 11.93
C TRP A 95 -14.19 -2.73 12.65
N ASP A 96 -14.32 -3.83 11.91
CA ASP A 96 -14.83 -5.09 12.44
C ASP A 96 -13.73 -5.85 13.19
N THR A 97 -14.13 -6.54 14.26
CA THR A 97 -13.29 -7.57 14.89
C THR A 97 -13.66 -8.93 14.30
N ASN A 98 -12.89 -9.38 13.33
CA ASN A 98 -13.05 -10.71 12.74
C ASN A 98 -11.68 -11.40 12.61
N SER A 99 -11.38 -12.27 13.58
CA SER A 99 -10.11 -12.97 13.70
C SER A 99 -9.87 -13.96 12.55
N GLU A 100 -10.93 -14.56 12.01
CA GLU A 100 -10.83 -15.49 10.87
C GLU A 100 -10.40 -14.78 9.59
N TYR A 101 -11.00 -13.61 9.30
CA TYR A 101 -10.63 -12.80 8.14
C TYR A 101 -9.20 -12.28 8.25
N LEU A 102 -8.82 -11.78 9.43
CA LEU A 102 -7.45 -11.35 9.69
C LEU A 102 -6.45 -12.51 9.52
N ALA A 103 -6.76 -13.70 10.06
CA ALA A 103 -5.92 -14.88 9.94
C ALA A 103 -5.79 -15.33 8.48
N ALA A 104 -6.89 -15.41 7.74
CA ALA A 104 -6.90 -15.77 6.32
C ALA A 104 -6.04 -14.81 5.47
N TRP A 105 -6.18 -13.49 5.69
CA TRP A 105 -5.35 -12.48 5.03
C TRP A 105 -3.88 -12.62 5.41
N ARG A 106 -3.58 -12.70 6.70
CA ARG A 106 -2.21 -12.83 7.21
C ARG A 106 -1.54 -14.06 6.61
N GLU A 107 -2.24 -15.18 6.55
CA GLU A 107 -1.70 -16.50 6.18
C GLU A 107 -1.77 -16.81 4.68
N ALA A 108 -2.15 -15.84 3.84
CA ALA A 108 -2.28 -16.03 2.39
C ALA A 108 -3.30 -17.14 2.02
N ARG A 109 -4.46 -17.13 2.70
CA ARG A 109 -5.57 -18.07 2.49
C ARG A 109 -6.89 -17.35 2.21
N THR A 110 -6.84 -16.21 1.53
CA THR A 110 -8.03 -15.42 1.19
C THR A 110 -8.84 -16.01 0.05
N GLY A 111 -8.23 -16.89 -0.76
CA GLY A 111 -8.83 -17.43 -1.97
C GLY A 111 -8.72 -16.49 -3.17
N PHE A 112 -8.06 -15.33 -3.01
CA PHE A 112 -7.72 -14.42 -4.10
C PHE A 112 -6.22 -14.57 -4.43
N PRO A 113 -5.85 -15.24 -5.54
CA PRO A 113 -4.45 -15.63 -5.79
C PRO A 113 -3.47 -14.47 -5.82
N PHE A 114 -3.88 -13.30 -6.29
CA PHE A 114 -3.01 -12.12 -6.29
C PHE A 114 -2.72 -11.61 -4.87
N ILE A 115 -3.72 -11.57 -3.99
CA ILE A 115 -3.56 -11.16 -2.59
C ILE A 115 -2.71 -12.20 -1.85
N ASP A 116 -3.02 -13.48 -2.03
CA ASP A 116 -2.31 -14.58 -1.38
C ASP A 116 -0.86 -14.69 -1.86
N ALA A 117 -0.58 -14.48 -3.14
CA ALA A 117 0.79 -14.42 -3.66
C ALA A 117 1.61 -13.28 -3.05
N ILE A 118 1.00 -12.09 -2.89
CA ILE A 118 1.67 -10.94 -2.25
C ILE A 118 1.97 -11.25 -0.77
N MET A 119 0.99 -11.77 -0.04
CA MET A 119 1.17 -12.10 1.38
C MET A 119 2.17 -13.25 1.58
N THR A 120 2.27 -14.15 0.59
CA THR A 120 3.29 -15.21 0.56
C THR A 120 4.68 -14.64 0.29
N GLN A 121 4.83 -13.73 -0.69
CA GLN A 121 6.09 -13.02 -0.93
C GLN A 121 6.53 -12.26 0.34
N LEU A 122 5.62 -11.52 0.96
CA LEU A 122 5.91 -10.78 2.19
C LEU A 122 6.48 -11.70 3.28
N ARG A 123 5.91 -12.89 3.45
CA ARG A 123 6.37 -13.85 4.45
C ARG A 123 7.70 -14.51 4.10
N GLN A 124 7.94 -14.82 2.83
CA GLN A 124 9.14 -15.53 2.37
C GLN A 124 10.35 -14.60 2.20
N GLU A 125 10.12 -13.38 1.71
CA GLU A 125 11.18 -12.46 1.29
C GLU A 125 11.25 -11.19 2.16
N GLY A 126 10.24 -10.93 2.99
CA GLY A 126 10.19 -9.76 3.88
C GLY A 126 10.12 -8.42 3.17
N TRP A 127 9.84 -8.41 1.86
CA TRP A 127 9.66 -7.20 1.07
C TRP A 127 8.66 -7.42 -0.06
N ILE A 128 7.78 -6.44 -0.27
CA ILE A 128 6.84 -6.39 -1.38
C ILE A 128 6.78 -4.99 -1.97
N HIS A 129 6.52 -4.91 -3.28
CA HIS A 129 6.41 -3.65 -4.02
C HIS A 129 5.31 -2.75 -3.44
N HIS A 130 5.45 -1.42 -3.54
CA HIS A 130 4.48 -0.49 -2.96
C HIS A 130 3.03 -0.68 -3.44
N LEU A 131 2.81 -0.92 -4.75
CA LEU A 131 1.47 -1.22 -5.27
C LEU A 131 0.96 -2.61 -4.83
N ALA A 132 1.84 -3.55 -4.50
CA ALA A 132 1.44 -4.81 -3.88
C ALA A 132 0.99 -4.57 -2.42
N ARG A 133 1.71 -3.72 -1.66
CA ARG A 133 1.27 -3.22 -0.34
C ARG A 133 -0.09 -2.53 -0.42
N HIS A 134 -0.30 -1.69 -1.44
CA HIS A 134 -1.58 -1.02 -1.66
C HIS A 134 -2.73 -2.02 -1.85
N ALA A 135 -2.52 -3.05 -2.66
CA ALA A 135 -3.54 -4.07 -2.92
C ALA A 135 -3.95 -4.80 -1.64
N VAL A 136 -2.98 -5.33 -0.89
CA VAL A 136 -3.28 -6.11 0.33
C VAL A 136 -3.78 -5.26 1.49
N ALA A 137 -3.30 -4.01 1.63
CA ALA A 137 -3.79 -3.10 2.66
C ALA A 137 -5.21 -2.59 2.35
N CYS A 138 -5.51 -2.27 1.09
CA CYS A 138 -6.86 -1.94 0.66
C CYS A 138 -7.80 -3.11 0.89
N PHE A 139 -7.40 -4.33 0.50
CA PHE A 139 -8.19 -5.55 0.69
C PHE A 139 -8.53 -5.78 2.16
N LEU A 140 -7.54 -5.72 3.06
CA LEU A 140 -7.76 -5.91 4.50
C LEU A 140 -8.70 -4.85 5.10
N THR A 141 -8.59 -3.59 4.67
CA THR A 141 -9.27 -2.46 5.30
C THR A 141 -10.55 -2.08 4.55
N ARG A 142 -10.59 -0.90 3.93
CA ARG A 142 -11.78 -0.31 3.30
C ARG A 142 -12.27 -1.02 2.03
N GLY A 143 -11.44 -1.90 1.46
CA GLY A 143 -11.75 -2.59 0.21
C GLY A 143 -12.70 -3.74 0.45
N ASP A 144 -12.29 -4.70 1.29
CA ASP A 144 -12.95 -6.00 1.34
C ASP A 144 -13.27 -6.45 2.76
N LEU A 145 -12.26 -6.65 3.61
CA LEU A 145 -12.45 -7.35 4.89
C LEU A 145 -12.91 -6.46 6.05
N TRP A 146 -12.83 -5.14 5.89
CA TRP A 146 -13.21 -4.15 6.91
C TRP A 146 -12.52 -4.33 8.27
N ILE A 147 -11.29 -4.83 8.26
CA ILE A 147 -10.46 -4.97 9.47
C ILE A 147 -9.66 -3.69 9.69
N SER A 148 -9.38 -3.38 10.96
CA SER A 148 -8.59 -2.19 11.32
C SER A 148 -7.21 -2.21 10.66
N TRP A 149 -6.81 -1.04 10.18
CA TRP A 149 -5.47 -0.81 9.64
C TRP A 149 -4.37 -1.02 10.68
N GLU A 150 -4.68 -0.92 11.98
CA GLU A 150 -3.74 -1.22 13.06
C GLU A 150 -3.34 -2.70 13.09
N GLU A 151 -4.27 -3.61 12.74
CA GLU A 151 -3.95 -5.04 12.65
C GLU A 151 -3.06 -5.35 11.46
N GLY A 152 -3.33 -4.70 10.33
CA GLY A 152 -2.46 -4.74 9.16
C GLY A 152 -1.06 -4.21 9.45
N GLN A 153 -0.98 -3.08 10.18
CA GLN A 153 0.26 -2.48 10.63
C GLN A 153 1.10 -3.47 11.44
N LYS A 154 0.51 -4.13 12.45
CA LYS A 154 1.19 -5.14 13.29
C LYS A 154 1.76 -6.30 12.48
N VAL A 155 1.01 -6.78 11.48
CA VAL A 155 1.50 -7.85 10.59
C VAL A 155 2.68 -7.38 9.76
N PHE A 156 2.60 -6.16 9.21
CA PHE A 156 3.68 -5.58 8.41
C PHE A 156 4.92 -5.27 9.25
N GLU A 157 4.76 -4.79 10.50
CA GLU A 157 5.87 -4.61 11.45
C GLU A 157 6.62 -5.91 11.72
N LYS A 158 5.90 -7.04 11.79
CA LYS A 158 6.51 -8.35 12.02
C LYS A 158 7.25 -8.91 10.80
N LEU A 159 6.73 -8.67 9.59
CA LEU A 159 7.20 -9.35 8.38
C LEU A 159 8.13 -8.51 7.51
N LEU A 160 8.04 -7.18 7.53
CA LEU A 160 8.84 -6.33 6.64
C LEU A 160 10.26 -6.16 7.16
N LEU A 161 11.24 -6.45 6.29
CA LEU A 161 12.64 -6.07 6.49
C LEU A 161 12.84 -4.55 6.49
N ASP A 162 11.92 -3.82 5.86
CA ASP A 162 11.85 -2.36 5.89
C ASP A 162 10.74 -1.81 6.79
N GLY A 163 10.36 -2.58 7.82
CA GLY A 163 9.40 -2.17 8.85
C GLY A 163 9.86 -0.90 9.57
N ASP A 164 9.36 0.24 9.14
CA ASP A 164 9.63 1.56 9.70
C ASP A 164 8.37 2.09 10.38
N TRP A 165 8.47 2.50 11.65
CA TRP A 165 7.32 2.91 12.45
C TRP A 165 6.52 4.06 11.80
N ALA A 166 7.19 5.12 11.35
CA ALA A 166 6.53 6.29 10.79
C ALA A 166 5.96 5.99 9.40
N LEU A 167 6.72 5.31 8.55
CA LEU A 167 6.28 4.99 7.19
C LEU A 167 5.14 3.97 7.19
N ASN A 168 5.23 2.94 8.03
CA ASN A 168 4.23 1.90 8.10
C ASN A 168 2.91 2.47 8.63
N ALA A 169 2.91 3.18 9.76
CA ALA A 169 1.72 3.82 10.31
C ALA A 169 1.08 4.82 9.32
N GLY A 170 1.88 5.68 8.70
CA GLY A 170 1.39 6.67 7.75
C GLY A 170 0.77 6.06 6.49
N ASN A 171 1.39 5.02 5.94
CA ASN A 171 0.85 4.34 4.75
C ASN A 171 -0.37 3.47 5.08
N TRP A 172 -0.43 2.83 6.24
CA TRP A 172 -1.64 2.09 6.65
C TRP A 172 -2.86 3.00 6.78
N GLN A 173 -2.68 4.17 7.41
CA GLN A 173 -3.73 5.19 7.48
C GLN A 173 -4.11 5.76 6.10
N TRP A 174 -3.15 5.90 5.18
CA TRP A 174 -3.42 6.31 3.80
C TRP A 174 -4.30 5.27 3.09
N LEU A 175 -3.91 3.99 3.15
CA LEU A 175 -4.55 2.94 2.37
C LEU A 175 -5.94 2.58 2.90
N SER A 176 -6.16 2.68 4.21
CA SER A 176 -7.48 2.60 4.83
C SER A 176 -8.36 3.82 4.58
N ALA A 177 -7.79 4.89 4.00
CA ALA A 177 -8.43 6.21 3.87
C ALA A 177 -8.87 6.80 5.23
N SER A 178 -8.14 6.49 6.30
CA SER A 178 -8.32 7.09 7.61
C SER A 178 -7.70 8.50 7.70
N THR A 179 -6.58 8.74 7.01
CA THR A 179 -6.01 10.09 6.83
C THR A 179 -5.17 10.17 5.54
N PHE A 180 -4.72 11.38 5.16
CA PHE A 180 -3.92 11.74 3.97
C PHE A 180 -4.57 11.49 2.60
N PHE A 181 -5.32 10.40 2.45
CA PHE A 181 -6.07 10.05 1.25
C PHE A 181 -7.56 9.90 1.56
N HIS A 182 -8.39 10.61 0.80
CA HIS A 182 -9.82 10.73 1.09
C HIS A 182 -10.73 10.17 -0.01
N GLN A 183 -10.18 9.72 -1.15
CA GLN A 183 -10.96 9.11 -2.23
C GLN A 183 -11.20 7.62 -1.95
N PHE A 184 -11.85 7.32 -0.83
CA PHE A 184 -12.09 5.95 -0.34
C PHE A 184 -12.87 5.05 -1.31
N PHE A 185 -13.54 5.62 -2.30
CA PHE A 185 -14.23 4.90 -3.38
C PHE A 185 -13.28 4.31 -4.44
N ARG A 186 -12.00 4.72 -4.48
CA ARG A 186 -10.98 4.11 -5.36
C ARG A 186 -10.46 2.81 -4.72
N VAL A 187 -11.24 1.74 -4.83
CA VAL A 187 -10.91 0.41 -4.29
C VAL A 187 -10.07 -0.37 -5.31
N TYR A 188 -9.01 -1.04 -4.85
CA TYR A 188 -8.21 -1.94 -5.69
C TYR A 188 -8.96 -3.26 -5.87
N SER A 189 -9.15 -3.70 -7.11
CA SER A 189 -9.68 -5.04 -7.36
C SER A 189 -8.63 -6.10 -7.05
N PRO A 190 -8.92 -7.12 -6.22
CA PRO A 190 -8.00 -8.22 -5.94
C PRO A 190 -7.78 -9.13 -7.16
N VAL A 191 -8.55 -8.92 -8.25
CA VAL A 191 -8.46 -9.67 -9.51
C VAL A 191 -7.85 -8.79 -10.60
N ALA A 192 -8.54 -7.71 -10.97
CA ALA A 192 -8.21 -6.94 -12.17
C ALA A 192 -6.88 -6.19 -12.06
N PHE A 193 -6.48 -5.80 -10.85
CA PHE A 193 -5.28 -4.98 -10.65
C PHE A 193 -4.00 -5.73 -11.01
N GLY A 194 -3.81 -6.95 -10.50
CA GLY A 194 -2.64 -7.76 -10.84
C GLY A 194 -2.64 -8.20 -12.30
N LYS A 195 -3.81 -8.55 -12.85
CA LYS A 195 -3.98 -9.00 -14.24
C LYS A 195 -3.58 -7.94 -15.26
N LYS A 196 -3.65 -6.64 -14.90
CA LYS A 196 -3.25 -5.54 -15.78
C LYS A 196 -1.75 -5.58 -16.12
N THR A 197 -0.90 -5.97 -15.17
CA THR A 197 0.57 -5.95 -15.31
C THR A 197 1.19 -7.34 -15.50
N ASP A 198 0.48 -8.40 -15.13
CA ASP A 198 0.88 -9.79 -15.35
C ASP A 198 -0.33 -10.60 -15.86
N LYS A 199 -0.47 -10.75 -17.18
CA LYS A 199 -1.62 -11.43 -17.77
C LYS A 199 -1.58 -12.94 -17.59
N HIS A 200 -0.39 -13.52 -17.42
CA HIS A 200 -0.18 -14.97 -17.34
C HIS A 200 -0.15 -15.48 -15.90
N GLY A 201 -0.12 -14.57 -14.93
CA GLY A 201 -0.06 -14.85 -13.50
C GLY A 201 1.27 -15.48 -13.11
N ASP A 202 2.38 -15.14 -13.79
CA ASP A 202 3.70 -15.69 -13.51
C ASP A 202 4.14 -15.41 -12.06
N TYR A 203 3.79 -14.23 -11.55
CA TYR A 203 4.00 -13.89 -10.14
C TYR A 203 3.19 -14.79 -9.21
N ILE A 204 1.91 -15.02 -9.54
CA ILE A 204 1.05 -15.93 -8.76
C ILE A 204 1.64 -17.33 -8.77
N LYS A 205 2.07 -17.84 -9.94
CA LYS A 205 2.65 -19.18 -10.08
C LYS A 205 3.98 -19.34 -9.35
N LYS A 206 4.76 -18.27 -9.21
CA LYS A 206 6.00 -18.27 -8.42
C LYS A 206 5.71 -18.46 -6.93
N TYR A 207 4.81 -17.66 -6.36
CA TYR A 207 4.56 -17.66 -4.92
C TYR A 207 3.50 -18.65 -4.46
N LEU A 208 2.59 -19.07 -5.35
CA LEU A 208 1.56 -20.08 -5.12
C LEU A 208 1.79 -21.26 -6.09
N PRO A 209 2.80 -22.12 -5.85
CA PRO A 209 3.18 -23.19 -6.79
C PRO A 209 2.06 -24.21 -7.03
N LEU A 210 1.10 -24.34 -6.10
CA LEU A 210 -0.10 -25.16 -6.27
C LEU A 210 -0.99 -24.69 -7.44
N LEU A 211 -0.94 -23.41 -7.80
CA LEU A 211 -1.65 -22.84 -8.95
C LEU A 211 -0.79 -22.81 -10.23
N LYS A 212 0.43 -23.37 -10.22
CA LYS A 212 1.38 -23.27 -11.34
C LYS A 212 0.82 -23.76 -12.68
N LYS A 213 -0.02 -24.80 -12.64
CA LYS A 213 -0.63 -25.42 -13.83
C LYS A 213 -1.98 -24.83 -14.22
N PHE A 214 -2.52 -23.85 -13.48
CA PHE A 214 -3.76 -23.20 -13.86
C PHE A 214 -3.58 -22.40 -15.16
N PRO A 215 -4.53 -22.47 -16.11
CA PRO A 215 -4.55 -21.62 -17.29
C PRO A 215 -4.58 -20.14 -16.90
N ALA A 216 -3.94 -19.29 -17.72
CA ALA A 216 -3.91 -17.84 -17.50
C ALA A 216 -5.32 -17.20 -17.42
N GLU A 217 -6.31 -17.81 -18.08
CA GLU A 217 -7.71 -17.40 -18.02
C GLU A 217 -8.26 -17.40 -16.58
N TYR A 218 -7.92 -18.43 -15.79
CA TYR A 218 -8.46 -18.66 -14.46
C TYR A 218 -7.47 -18.34 -13.33
N ILE A 219 -6.20 -18.02 -13.62
CA ILE A 219 -5.15 -17.86 -12.58
C ILE A 219 -5.46 -16.79 -11.53
N TYR A 220 -6.26 -15.77 -11.89
CA TYR A 220 -6.72 -14.73 -10.96
C TYR A 220 -8.07 -15.04 -10.30
N GLU A 221 -8.82 -16.00 -10.85
CA GLU A 221 -10.17 -16.38 -10.40
C GLU A 221 -10.37 -17.90 -10.49
N PRO A 222 -9.55 -18.72 -9.80
CA PRO A 222 -9.54 -20.18 -9.99
C PRO A 222 -10.88 -20.82 -9.61
N TRP A 223 -11.67 -20.18 -8.75
CA TRP A 223 -13.03 -20.61 -8.40
C TRP A 223 -14.02 -20.57 -9.57
N LYS A 224 -13.73 -19.81 -10.63
CA LYS A 224 -14.53 -19.80 -11.87
C LYS A 224 -14.12 -20.90 -12.86
N ALA A 225 -13.02 -21.60 -12.62
CA ALA A 225 -12.56 -22.67 -13.50
C ALA A 225 -13.51 -23.88 -13.43
N PRO A 226 -13.91 -24.48 -14.57
CA PRO A 226 -14.65 -25.74 -14.58
C PRO A 226 -13.93 -26.83 -13.79
N ARG A 227 -14.68 -27.78 -13.22
CA ARG A 227 -14.11 -28.85 -12.40
C ARG A 227 -13.03 -29.66 -13.13
N SER A 228 -13.22 -29.91 -14.43
CA SER A 228 -12.25 -30.60 -15.29
C SER A 228 -10.93 -29.83 -15.41
N VAL A 229 -10.97 -28.50 -15.49
CA VAL A 229 -9.77 -27.63 -15.53
C VAL A 229 -9.03 -27.69 -14.20
N GLN A 230 -9.75 -27.62 -13.07
CA GLN A 230 -9.15 -27.75 -11.74
C GLN A 230 -8.46 -29.11 -11.54
N GLN A 231 -9.10 -30.19 -11.99
CA GLN A 231 -8.54 -31.54 -11.97
C GLN A 231 -7.28 -31.65 -12.84
N ALA A 232 -7.32 -31.13 -14.07
CA ALA A 232 -6.16 -31.13 -14.98
C ALA A 232 -5.00 -30.30 -14.44
N ALA A 233 -5.28 -29.18 -13.76
CA ALA A 233 -4.26 -28.38 -13.07
C ALA A 233 -3.71 -29.07 -11.80
N GLY A 234 -4.38 -30.10 -11.30
CA GLY A 234 -4.01 -30.79 -10.06
C GLY A 234 -4.25 -29.96 -8.80
N CYS A 235 -5.17 -29.00 -8.85
CA CYS A 235 -5.53 -28.17 -7.71
C CYS A 235 -7.04 -27.86 -7.74
N ILE A 236 -7.73 -28.40 -6.76
CA ILE A 236 -9.17 -28.28 -6.55
C ILE A 236 -9.46 -27.13 -5.59
N VAL A 237 -10.23 -26.14 -6.04
CA VAL A 237 -10.66 -25.02 -5.19
C VAL A 237 -11.67 -25.52 -4.15
N GLY A 238 -11.48 -25.09 -2.90
CA GLY A 238 -12.18 -25.58 -1.71
C GLY A 238 -11.52 -26.80 -1.05
N LYS A 239 -10.50 -27.39 -1.66
CA LYS A 239 -9.72 -28.50 -1.09
C LYS A 239 -8.23 -28.17 -0.99
N ASP A 240 -7.61 -27.89 -2.14
CA ASP A 240 -6.16 -27.66 -2.26
C ASP A 240 -5.83 -26.15 -2.22
N TYR A 241 -6.76 -25.31 -2.67
CA TYR A 241 -6.71 -23.84 -2.55
C TYR A 241 -8.07 -23.33 -2.03
N PRO A 242 -8.14 -22.37 -1.10
CA PRO A 242 -9.41 -21.92 -0.53
C PRO A 242 -10.33 -21.25 -1.55
N GLN A 243 -11.64 -21.32 -1.29
CA GLN A 243 -12.62 -20.47 -1.96
C GLN A 243 -12.40 -19.00 -1.53
N PRO A 244 -12.80 -18.01 -2.35
CA PRO A 244 -12.80 -16.61 -1.94
C PRO A 244 -13.57 -16.42 -0.64
N ILE A 245 -12.92 -15.84 0.37
CA ILE A 245 -13.54 -15.61 1.68
C ILE A 245 -14.64 -14.54 1.67
N VAL A 246 -14.72 -13.76 0.58
CA VAL A 246 -15.72 -12.70 0.35
C VAL A 246 -16.05 -12.58 -1.14
N GLN A 247 -17.19 -11.96 -1.45
CA GLN A 247 -17.55 -11.54 -2.81
C GLN A 247 -17.22 -10.06 -3.00
N HIS A 248 -16.09 -9.77 -3.67
CA HIS A 248 -15.54 -8.42 -3.84
C HIS A 248 -16.55 -7.37 -4.31
N GLU A 249 -17.35 -7.70 -5.33
CA GLU A 249 -18.30 -6.76 -5.95
C GLU A 249 -19.45 -6.34 -5.01
N VAL A 250 -19.77 -7.20 -4.04
CA VAL A 250 -20.80 -6.95 -3.02
C VAL A 250 -20.18 -6.18 -1.85
N ILE A 251 -19.08 -6.69 -1.31
CA ILE A 251 -18.51 -6.18 -0.07
C ILE A 251 -17.86 -4.80 -0.25
N SER A 252 -17.21 -4.55 -1.39
CA SER A 252 -16.60 -3.24 -1.67
C SER A 252 -17.65 -2.12 -1.75
N LYS A 253 -18.82 -2.39 -2.34
CA LYS A 253 -19.93 -1.43 -2.36
C LYS A 253 -20.47 -1.15 -0.95
N LYS A 254 -20.63 -2.20 -0.13
CA LYS A 254 -21.03 -2.06 1.28
C LYS A 254 -20.02 -1.21 2.05
N ASN A 255 -18.73 -1.51 1.92
CA ASN A 255 -17.65 -0.83 2.62
C ASN A 255 -17.51 0.64 2.19
N ILE A 256 -17.76 0.97 0.91
CA ILE A 256 -17.83 2.36 0.44
C ILE A 256 -18.94 3.14 1.18
N GLN A 257 -20.10 2.53 1.43
CA GLN A 257 -21.16 3.19 2.21
C GLN A 257 -20.78 3.35 3.68
N ARG A 258 -20.14 2.34 4.29
CA ARG A 258 -19.61 2.44 5.66
C ARG A 258 -18.59 3.58 5.78
N MET A 259 -17.67 3.73 4.81
CA MET A 259 -16.71 4.85 4.78
C MET A 259 -17.41 6.21 4.69
N LYS A 260 -18.47 6.35 3.87
CA LYS A 260 -19.25 7.59 3.81
C LYS A 260 -19.85 7.94 5.17
N LEU A 261 -20.40 6.96 5.90
CA LEU A 261 -20.96 7.17 7.23
C LEU A 261 -19.88 7.61 8.23
N ALA A 262 -18.71 6.97 8.23
CA ALA A 262 -17.59 7.36 9.09
C ALA A 262 -17.11 8.80 8.80
N TYR A 263 -17.03 9.18 7.52
CA TYR A 263 -16.69 10.55 7.12
C TYR A 263 -17.76 11.57 7.51
N ALA A 264 -19.05 11.22 7.41
CA ALA A 264 -20.15 12.08 7.81
C ALA A 264 -20.12 12.35 9.33
N LYS A 265 -19.90 11.32 10.15
CA LYS A 265 -19.73 11.45 11.62
C LYS A 265 -18.59 12.42 11.96
N ARG A 266 -17.42 12.24 11.33
CA ARG A 266 -16.26 13.14 11.52
C ARG A 266 -16.58 14.60 11.17
N SER A 267 -17.40 14.84 10.14
CA SER A 267 -17.81 16.21 9.77
C SER A 267 -18.73 16.83 10.82
N ALA A 268 -19.65 16.05 11.39
CA ALA A 268 -20.56 16.50 12.44
C ALA A 268 -19.81 16.85 13.75
N ASP A 269 -18.84 16.02 14.16
CA ASP A 269 -18.03 16.27 15.37
C ASP A 269 -17.20 17.56 15.27
N LYS A 270 -16.71 17.87 14.06
CA LYS A 270 -16.01 19.14 13.79
C LYS A 270 -16.93 20.36 13.93
N THR A 271 -18.21 20.22 13.60
CA THR A 271 -19.20 21.30 13.75
C THR A 271 -19.70 21.45 15.19
N ALA A 272 -19.63 20.39 16.01
CA ALA A 272 -20.03 20.39 17.41
C ALA A 272 -18.95 20.92 18.38
N SER A 273 -17.71 21.13 17.91
CA SER A 273 -16.62 21.68 18.72
C SER A 273 -16.66 23.21 18.75
N PRO A 274 -16.86 23.88 19.90
CA PRO A 274 -16.87 25.33 19.96
C PRO A 274 -15.43 25.86 20.01
N SER A 275 -14.85 26.20 18.86
CA SER A 275 -13.79 27.22 18.84
C SER A 275 -13.68 27.95 17.50
N LYS A 276 -14.33 29.11 17.44
CA LYS A 276 -13.79 30.26 16.71
C LYS A 276 -12.41 30.57 17.30
N LYS A 277 -11.33 30.00 16.77
CA LYS A 277 -10.00 30.61 16.90
C LYS A 277 -9.77 31.46 15.67
N GLN A 278 -9.75 32.78 15.88
CA GLN A 278 -9.44 33.82 14.91
C GLN A 278 -8.20 33.43 14.10
N GLY A 279 -8.31 33.48 12.78
CA GLY A 279 -7.22 33.19 11.86
C GLY A 279 -6.11 34.22 12.00
N VAL A 280 -4.96 33.82 12.55
CA VAL A 280 -3.71 34.53 12.35
C VAL A 280 -3.19 34.15 10.97
N LYS A 281 -3.14 35.11 10.04
CA LYS A 281 -2.54 34.97 8.70
C LYS A 281 -1.06 34.58 8.85
N ARG A 282 -0.72 33.31 8.61
CA ARG A 282 0.68 32.90 8.39
C ARG A 282 1.12 33.35 7.00
N LYS A 283 1.94 34.39 6.94
CA LYS A 283 2.67 34.77 5.73
C LYS A 283 3.92 33.92 5.58
N THR A 284 4.24 33.63 4.31
CA THR A 284 5.49 33.09 3.75
C THR A 284 5.53 31.57 3.58
N SER A 285 5.52 31.16 2.32
CA SER A 285 5.69 29.78 1.87
C SER A 285 7.19 29.41 1.89
N VAL A 286 7.50 28.13 2.14
CA VAL A 286 8.86 27.56 2.02
C VAL A 286 9.45 27.80 0.63
N VAL A 287 8.59 27.94 -0.39
CA VAL A 287 8.98 28.29 -1.77
C VAL A 287 9.61 29.68 -1.85
N ASP A 288 9.18 30.63 -1.01
CA ASP A 288 9.72 32.00 -0.99
C ASP A 288 11.09 32.06 -0.29
N MET A 289 11.35 31.15 0.65
CA MET A 289 12.66 31.04 1.32
C MET A 289 13.73 30.47 0.39
N LEU A 290 13.38 29.48 -0.44
CA LEU A 290 14.33 28.85 -1.37
C LEU A 290 14.74 29.77 -2.53
N LYS A 291 13.92 30.77 -2.87
CA LYS A 291 14.26 31.76 -3.91
C LYS A 291 15.22 32.85 -3.43
N LYS A 292 15.36 33.07 -2.12
CA LYS A 292 16.23 34.13 -1.56
C LYS A 292 17.72 33.75 -1.51
N ASN A 293 18.07 32.46 -1.59
CA ASN A 293 19.47 32.00 -1.55
C ASN A 293 20.14 31.90 -2.94
N LYS A 294 19.64 32.66 -3.94
CA LYS A 294 20.26 32.79 -5.28
C LYS A 294 20.53 34.25 -5.66
N ARG A 295 20.99 35.06 -4.71
CA ARG A 295 21.63 36.34 -4.99
C ARG A 295 22.96 36.40 -4.27
#